data_AF-A0A7V1D404-F1
#
_entry.id   AF-A0A7V1D404-F1
#
_cell.length_a   1.000
_cell.length_b   1.000
_cell.length_c   1.000
_cell.angle_alpha   90.00
_cell.angle_beta   90.00
_cell.angle_gamma   90.00
#
_symmetry.space_group_name_H-M   'P 1'
#
loop_
_entity.id
_entity.type
_entity.pdbx_description
1 polymer ?
#
loop_
_entity_poly.entity_id
_entity_poly.type
_entity_poly.pdbx_seq_one_letter_code
_entity_poly.pdbx_strand_id
1 'polypeptide(L)' 'MTKKFRVWSHCDDCHFDGFIDYWMIEGEDYDDPESLGVMLLQDCPACETTVNTFIPSDLYQEFLAGSPASQEDEE' A
#
# COMPACT_ATOMS: atom_id res chain seq x y z
N MET A 1 -4.38 -1.25 -14.32
CA MET A 1 -3.19 -0.65 -13.67
C MET A 1 -3.33 -0.85 -12.17
N THR A 2 -2.27 -1.29 -11.51
CA THR A 2 -2.30 -1.62 -10.08
C THR A 2 -2.11 -0.34 -9.26
N LYS A 3 -3.06 0.00 -8.38
CA LYS A 3 -3.01 1.24 -7.59
C LYS A 3 -1.77 1.25 -6.69
N LYS A 4 -1.12 2.41 -6.59
CA LYS A 4 0.09 2.65 -5.80
C LYS A 4 -0.20 3.65 -4.68
N PHE A 5 0.26 3.35 -3.48
CA PHE A 5 0.24 4.24 -2.32
C PHE A 5 1.68 4.55 -1.91
N ARG A 6 1.94 5.78 -1.45
CA ARG A 6 3.23 6.15 -0.88
C ARG A 6 3.01 6.77 0.48
N VAL A 7 3.55 6.13 1.52
CA VAL A 7 3.25 6.46 2.91
C VAL A 7 4.52 6.44 3.75
N TRP A 8 4.55 7.25 4.79
CA TRP A 8 5.64 7.21 5.76
C TRP A 8 5.49 5.95 6.63
N SER A 9 6.47 5.05 6.57
CA SER A 9 6.43 3.74 7.24
C SER A 9 7.85 3.26 7.60
N HIS A 10 7.93 2.11 8.27
CA HIS A 10 9.15 1.41 8.65
C HIS A 10 9.34 0.16 7.79
N CYS A 11 10.55 -0.08 7.29
CA CYS A 11 10.91 -1.33 6.62
C CYS A 11 11.49 -2.31 7.64
N ASP A 12 10.81 -3.42 7.89
CA ASP A 12 11.24 -4.42 8.86
C ASP A 12 12.54 -5.15 8.48
N ASP A 13 12.89 -5.19 7.18
CA ASP A 13 14.10 -5.88 6.70
C ASP A 13 15.39 -5.07 6.89
N CYS A 14 15.37 -3.77 6.54
CA CYS A 14 16.57 -2.91 6.58
C CYS A 14 16.49 -1.81 7.63
N HIS A 15 15.42 -1.75 8.41
CA HIS A 15 15.14 -0.73 9.43
C HIS A 15 15.09 0.71 8.90
N PHE A 16 14.79 0.87 7.61
CA PHE A 16 14.63 2.20 7.02
C PHE A 16 13.29 2.81 7.45
N ASP A 17 13.35 4.03 7.99
CA ASP A 17 12.18 4.87 8.27
C ASP A 17 12.06 5.97 7.22
N GLY A 18 10.93 5.98 6.50
CA GLY A 18 10.70 6.98 5.46
C GLY A 18 9.51 6.66 4.58
N PHE A 19 9.45 7.27 3.40
CA PHE A 19 8.39 6.97 2.44
C PHE A 19 8.63 5.62 1.77
N ILE A 20 7.69 4.70 1.97
CA ILE A 20 7.65 3.36 1.40
C ILE A 20 6.49 3.29 0.40
N ASP A 21 6.71 2.56 -0.69
CA ASP A 21 5.71 2.36 -1.73
C ASP A 21 4.93 1.06 -1.47
N TYR A 22 3.61 1.11 -1.61
CA TYR A 22 2.72 -0.04 -1.50
C TYR A 22 1.91 -0.20 -2.78
N TRP A 23 1.74 -1.45 -3.21
CA TRP A 23 1.02 -1.79 -4.44
C TRP A 23 -0.09 -2.80 -4.12
N MET A 24 -1.24 -2.65 -4.77
CA MET A 24 -2.25 -3.70 -4.74
C MET A 24 -1.73 -4.97 -5.43
N ILE A 25 -2.32 -6.12 -5.13
CA ILE A 25 -1.98 -7.41 -5.72
C ILE A 25 -3.09 -7.75 -6.71
N GLU A 26 -2.72 -8.15 -7.92
CA GLU A 26 -3.70 -8.53 -8.93
C GLU A 26 -4.44 -9.81 -8.50
N GLY A 27 -5.78 -9.76 -8.53
CA GLY A 27 -6.64 -10.89 -8.17
C GLY A 27 -7.08 -10.95 -6.71
N GLU A 28 -6.57 -10.07 -5.84
CA GLU A 28 -7.08 -9.91 -4.48
C GLU A 28 -8.37 -9.08 -4.47
N ASP A 29 -9.32 -9.45 -3.59
CA ASP A 29 -10.56 -8.70 -3.35
C ASP A 29 -10.34 -7.66 -2.25
N TYR A 30 -10.41 -6.38 -2.61
CA TYR A 30 -10.19 -5.24 -1.71
C TYR A 30 -11.49 -4.55 -1.32
N ASP A 31 -12.63 -5.01 -1.83
CA ASP A 31 -13.94 -4.44 -1.59
C ASP A 31 -14.75 -5.25 -0.56
N ASP A 32 -14.17 -6.31 0.03
CA ASP A 32 -14.80 -7.11 1.08
C ASP A 32 -14.98 -6.30 2.39
N PRO A 33 -16.23 -5.95 2.76
CA PRO A 33 -16.49 -5.16 3.96
C PRO A 33 -16.31 -5.95 5.26
N GLU A 34 -16.23 -7.29 5.21
CA GLU A 34 -15.99 -8.13 6.38
C GLU A 34 -14.50 -8.36 6.65
N SER A 35 -13.61 -7.91 5.75
CA SER A 35 -12.17 -8.10 5.90
C SER A 35 -11.58 -7.25 7.04
N LEU A 36 -10.65 -7.86 7.79
CA LEU A 36 -9.89 -7.21 8.87
C LEU A 36 -8.69 -6.39 8.36
N GLY A 37 -8.35 -6.55 7.08
CA GLY A 37 -7.28 -5.81 6.43
C GLY A 37 -7.02 -6.34 5.02
N VAL A 38 -6.00 -5.81 4.37
CA VAL A 38 -5.70 -6.13 2.98
C VAL A 38 -4.23 -6.49 2.83
N MET A 39 -3.92 -7.37 1.89
CA MET A 39 -2.54 -7.66 1.52
C MET A 39 -2.08 -6.69 0.43
N LEU A 40 -0.99 -5.97 0.67
CA LEU A 40 -0.32 -5.14 -0.33
C LEU A 40 1.11 -5.64 -0.54
N LEU A 41 1.71 -5.32 -1.67
CA LEU A 41 3.15 -5.44 -1.89
C LEU A 41 3.84 -4.17 -1.39
N GLN A 42 4.65 -4.29 -0.35
CA GLN A 42 5.53 -3.23 0.11
C GLN A 42 6.83 -3.26 -0.70
N ASP A 43 7.26 -2.11 -1.19
CA ASP A 43 8.52 -1.91 -1.90
C ASP A 43 9.37 -0.85 -1.17
N CYS A 44 10.49 -1.29 -0.59
CA CYS A 44 11.36 -0.41 0.18
C CYS A 44 12.41 0.25 -0.73
N PRO A 45 12.48 1.59 -0.80
CA PRO A 45 13.46 2.27 -1.66
C PRO A 45 14.91 2.20 -1.15
N ALA A 46 15.13 1.74 0.09
CA ALA A 46 16.45 1.69 0.70
C ALA A 46 17.18 0.35 0.46
N CYS A 47 16.45 -0.76 0.53
CA CYS A 47 17.01 -2.10 0.31
C CYS A 47 16.49 -2.79 -0.96
N GLU A 48 15.56 -2.16 -1.68
CA GLU A 48 14.92 -2.69 -2.90
C GLU A 48 14.21 -4.04 -2.65
N THR A 49 13.87 -4.32 -1.40
CA THR A 49 13.11 -5.51 -1.01
C THR A 49 11.63 -5.26 -1.28
N THR A 50 11.02 -6.20 -2.01
CA THR A 50 9.57 -6.27 -2.20
C THR A 50 8.98 -7.44 -1.41
N VAL A 51 8.00 -7.19 -0.54
CA VAL A 51 7.36 -8.21 0.31
C VAL A 51 5.86 -8.00 0.40
N ASN A 52 5.13 -9.10 0.63
CA ASN A 52 3.70 -9.03 0.95
C ASN A 52 3.52 -8.56 2.40
N THR A 53 2.82 -7.46 2.57
CA THR A 53 2.55 -6.84 3.88
C THR A 53 1.05 -6.78 4.13
N PHE A 54 0.63 -7.23 5.30
CA PHE A 54 -0.75 -7.09 5.76
C PHE A 54 -0.98 -5.68 6.31
N ILE A 55 -1.99 -5.00 5.78
CA ILE A 55 -2.39 -3.65 6.18
C ILE A 55 -3.75 -3.74 6.86
N PRO A 56 -3.87 -3.41 8.16
CA PRO A 56 -5.15 -3.34 8.85
C PRO A 56 -6.16 -2.43 8.14
N SER A 57 -7.45 -2.77 8.20
CA SER A 57 -8.50 -2.04 7.47
C SER A 57 -8.54 -0.55 7.80
N ASP A 58 -8.35 -0.17 9.07
CA ASP A 58 -8.25 1.22 9.52
C ASP A 58 -7.11 1.97 8.83
N LEU A 59 -5.90 1.39 8.80
CA LEU A 59 -4.75 1.98 8.13
C LEU A 59 -4.93 2.04 6.61
N TYR A 60 -5.57 1.03 6.01
CA TYR A 60 -5.88 1.03 4.59
C TYR A 60 -6.88 2.13 4.21
N GLN A 61 -7.90 2.38 5.05
CA GLN A 61 -8.80 3.52 4.86
C GLN A 61 -8.05 4.86 4.96
N GLU A 62 -7.07 4.98 5.87
CA GLU A 62 -6.21 6.16 5.92
C GLU A 62 -5.38 6.32 4.63
N PHE A 63 -4.86 5.23 4.05
CA PHE A 63 -4.14 5.27 2.77
C PHE A 63 -5.05 5.75 1.65
N LEU A 64 -6.30 5.27 1.62
CA LEU A 64 -7.31 5.69 0.64
C LEU A 64 -7.72 7.16 0.81
N ALA A 65 -7.81 7.66 2.05
CA ALA A 65 -8.17 9.04 2.34
C ALA A 65 -7.00 10.03 2.15
N GLY A 66 -5.77 9.60 2.39
CA GLY A 66 -4.56 10.41 2.35
C GLY A 66 -3.78 10.35 1.03
N SER A 67 -4.08 9.40 0.15
CA SER A 67 -3.50 9.39 -1.20
C SER A 67 -4.10 10.56 -1.99
N PRO A 68 -3.33 11.58 -2.41
CA PRO A 68 -3.80 12.43 -3.48
C PRO A 68 -4.05 11.49 -4.65
N ALA A 69 -5.30 11.43 -5.09
CA ALA A 69 -5.66 10.72 -6.29
C ALA A 69 -4.64 11.12 -7.37
N SER A 70 -3.93 10.15 -7.93
CA SER A 70 -3.53 10.29 -9.33
C SER A 70 -4.86 10.40 -10.08
N GLN A 71 -5.31 11.64 -10.30
CA GLN A 71 -6.25 11.96 -11.34
C GLN A 71 -5.64 11.45 -12.64
N GLU A 72 -6.16 10.34 -13.12
CA GLU A 72 -6.30 10.12 -14.54
C GLU A 72 -7.80 10.15 -14.79
N ASP A 73 -8.32 11.38 -14.91
CA ASP A 73 -9.52 11.68 -15.67
C ASP A 73 -9.35 11.05 -17.07
N GLU A 74 -10.08 9.98 -17.35
CA GLU A 74 -10.35 9.55 -18.73
C GLU A 74 -11.43 10.50 -19.29
N GLU A 75 -11.02 11.36 -20.23
CA GLU A 75 -11.90 12.13 -21.13
C GLU A 75 -12.26 11.30 -22.38
#